data_AF-A0A820RMI7-F1
#
_entry.id   AF-A0A820RMI7-F1
#
_cell.length_a   1.000
_cell.length_b   1.000
_cell.length_c   1.000
_cell.angle_alpha   90.00
_cell.angle_beta   90.00
_cell.angle_gamma   90.00
#
_symmetry.space_group_name_H-M   'P 1'
#
loop_
_entity.id
_entity.type
_entity.pdbx_description
1 polymer ?
#
loop_
_entity_poly.entity_id
_entity_poly.type
_entity_poly.pdbx_seq_one_letter_code
_entity_poly.pdbx_strand_id
1 'polypeptide(L)' 'YLLRVEHIALHDAFYHGGAQFYIACAQIEVTNGGNGSPGPLVSIPGVYTGHVCT' A
#
# COMPACT_ATOMS: atom_id res chain seq x y z
N TYR A 1 -0.15 8.60 -13.76
CA TYR A 1 0.22 7.93 -12.50
C TYR A 1 -0.85 6.95 -12.10
N LEU A 2 -0.48 5.94 -11.31
CA LEU A 2 -1.41 5.00 -10.73
C LEU A 2 -1.48 5.32 -9.22
N LEU A 3 -2.64 5.78 -8.75
CA LEU A 3 -2.87 6.07 -7.35
C LEU A 3 -3.46 4.83 -6.69
N ARG A 4 -2.67 4.17 -5.83
CA ARG A 4 -3.11 3.01 -5.05
C ARG A 4 -3.61 3.48 -3.68
N VAL A 5 -4.88 3.25 -3.41
CA VAL A 5 -5.48 3.45 -2.08
C VAL A 5 -5.57 2.10 -1.39
N GLU A 6 -5.20 2.06 -0.11
CA GLU A 6 -5.19 0.84 0.68
C GLU A 6 -5.71 1.11 2.09
N HIS A 7 -6.67 0.30 2.52
CA HIS A 7 -7.12 0.22 3.90
C HIS A 7 -6.89 -1.20 4.40
N ILE A 8 -6.18 -1.33 5.53
CA ILE A 8 -5.89 -2.62 6.17
C ILE A 8 -6.76 -2.74 7.42
N ALA A 9 -7.77 -3.60 7.39
CA ALA A 9 -8.60 -3.86 8.57
C ALA A 9 -7.92 -4.90 9.47
N LEU A 10 -7.81 -4.57 10.77
CA LEU A 10 -7.01 -5.33 11.74
C LEU A 10 -7.83 -6.06 12.80
N HIS A 11 -9.17 -6.07 12.68
CA HIS A 11 -10.05 -6.65 13.70
C HIS A 11 -9.84 -8.15 13.92
N ASP A 12 -9.25 -8.86 12.94
CA ASP A 12 -8.92 -10.29 13.00
C ASP A 12 -7.43 -10.57 12.71
N ALA A 13 -6.56 -9.56 12.83
CA ALA A 13 -5.15 -9.64 12.37
C ALA A 13 -4.17 -10.29 13.38
N PHE A 14 -4.67 -10.99 14.40
CA PHE A 14 -3.82 -11.58 15.45
C PHE A 14 -3.11 -12.87 15.01
N TYR A 15 -3.49 -13.46 13.86
CA TYR A 15 -2.82 -14.59 13.25
C TYR A 15 -2.39 -14.25 11.82
N HIS A 16 -1.36 -14.94 11.33
CA HIS A 16 -0.79 -14.71 10.01
C HIS A 16 -1.86 -14.86 8.93
N GLY A 17 -2.07 -13.81 8.13
CA GLY A 17 -3.09 -13.78 7.07
C GLY A 17 -4.48 -13.27 7.51
N GLY A 18 -4.69 -12.94 8.79
CA GLY A 18 -5.96 -12.39 9.27
C GLY A 18 -6.20 -10.90 8.95
N ALA A 19 -5.15 -10.17 8.56
CA ALA A 19 -5.28 -8.78 8.10
C ALA A 19 -5.97 -8.71 6.73
N GLN A 20 -7.00 -7.88 6.62
CA GLN A 20 -7.82 -7.75 5.41
C GLN A 20 -7.43 -6.49 4.64
N PHE A 21 -7.02 -6.65 3.38
CA PHE A 21 -6.59 -5.56 2.51
C PHE A 21 -7.71 -5.13 1.55
N TYR A 22 -8.23 -3.92 1.73
CA TYR A 22 -9.19 -3.27 0.83
C TYR A 22 -8.44 -2.31 -0.08
N ILE A 23 -8.21 -2.73 -1.33
CA ILE A 23 -7.33 -2.03 -2.28
C ILE A 23 -8.13 -1.52 -3.48
N ALA A 24 -7.82 -0.30 -3.91
CA ALA A 24 -8.31 0.26 -5.17
C ALA A 24 -7.21 1.06 -5.88
N CYS A 25 -7.29 1.11 -7.21
CA CYS A 25 -6.33 1.80 -8.06
C CYS A 25 -7.05 2.76 -9.00
N ALA A 26 -6.61 4.02 -9.05
CA ALA A 26 -7.08 5.02 -10.00
C ALA A 26 -5.95 5.42 -10.97
N GLN A 27 -6.30 5.60 -12.24
CA GLN A 27 -5.41 6.20 -13.23
C GLN A 27 -5.60 7.72 -13.20
N ILE A 28 -4.53 8.46 -12.94
CA ILE A 28 -4.58 9.92 -12.83
C ILE A 28 -3.55 10.59 -13.72
N GLU A 29 -3.88 11.80 -14.17
CA GLU A 29 -2.96 12.74 -14.78
C GLU A 29 -2.63 13.83 -13.76
N VAL A 30 -1.34 14.11 -13.53
CA VAL A 30 -0.91 15.17 -12.60
C VAL A 30 -0.48 16.37 -13.43
N THR A 31 -1.18 17.49 -13.26
CA THR A 31 -0.87 18.78 -13.89
C THR A 31 -0.17 19.72 -12.91
N ASN A 32 0.62 20.69 -13.40
CA ASN A 32 1.33 21.68 -12.57
C ASN A 32 2.25 21.05 -11.50
N GLY A 33 3.01 20.01 -11.88
CA GLY A 33 3.95 19.33 -10.99
C GLY A 33 5.22 20.13 -10.67
N GLY A 34 6.11 19.55 -9.86
CA GLY A 34 7.45 20.06 -9.57
C GLY A 34 8.54 19.03 -9.90
N ASN A 35 9.77 19.28 -9.41
CA ASN A 35 10.97 18.48 -9.76
C ASN A 35 11.42 17.54 -8.62
N GLY A 36 10.50 17.11 -7.76
CA GLY A 36 10.80 16.17 -6.67
C GLY A 36 11.14 14.78 -7.20
N SER A 37 12.09 14.09 -6.54
CA SER A 37 12.41 12.69 -6.82
C SER A 37 11.87 11.82 -5.68
N PRO A 38 10.80 11.02 -5.90
CA PRO A 38 10.21 10.20 -4.85
C PRO A 38 11.15 9.09 -4.36
N GLY A 39 11.23 8.90 -3.04
CA GLY A 39 11.98 7.80 -2.43
C GLY A 39 11.74 7.71 -0.91
N PRO A 40 11.96 6.53 -0.30
CA PRO A 40 12.37 5.27 -0.93
C PRO A 40 11.24 4.63 -1.75
N LEU A 41 11.61 3.94 -2.83
CA LEU A 41 10.67 3.19 -3.66
C LEU A 41 10.55 1.75 -3.15
N VAL A 42 9.37 1.17 -3.32
CA VAL A 42 9.05 -0.19 -2.87
C VAL A 42 8.29 -0.94 -3.96
N SER A 43 8.43 -2.27 -3.98
CA SER A 43 7.68 -3.15 -4.87
C SER A 43 6.39 -3.65 -4.22
N ILE A 44 5.35 -3.82 -5.02
CA ILE A 44 4.09 -4.45 -4.61
C ILE A 44 3.80 -5.58 -5.63
N PRO A 45 3.87 -6.87 -5.24
CA PRO A 45 4.20 -7.38 -3.90
C PRO A 45 5.68 -7.18 -3.53
N GLY A 46 5.97 -7.12 -2.23
CA GLY A 46 7.33 -6.98 -1.68
C GLY A 46 7.44 -6.08 -0.44
N VAL A 47 6.61 -5.03 -0.36
CA VAL A 47 6.63 -4.06 0.76
C VAL A 47 6.15 -4.63 2.10
N TYR A 48 5.29 -5.65 2.09
CA TYR A 48 4.73 -6.25 3.31
C TYR A 48 5.25 -7.67 3.52
N THR A 49 5.58 -8.00 4.77
CA THR A 49 6.11 -9.32 5.15
C THR A 49 5.05 -10.25 5.74
N GLY A 50 3.90 -9.72 6.18
CA GLY A 50 2.82 -10.51 6.78
C GLY A 50 3.09 -11.03 8.20
N HIS A 51 4.22 -10.67 8.83
CA HIS A 51 4.55 -11.12 10.18
C HIS A 51 3.50 -10.66 11.20
N VAL A 52 3.16 -11.58 12.11
CA VAL A 52 2.41 -11.28 13.32
C VAL A 52 3.37 -11.18 14.51
N CYS A 53 3.08 -10.26 15.44
CA CYS A 53 3.82 -10.18 16.69
C CYS A 53 3.41 -11.36 17.59
N THR A 54 4.20 -12.44 17.55
CA THR A 54 4.13 -13.55 18.50
C THR A 54 5.00 -13.26 19.71
#